data_AF-A0A7W1SMI6-F1
#
_entry.id   AF-A0A7W1SMI6-F1
#
_cell.length_a   1.000
_cell.length_b   1.000
_cell.length_c   1.000
_cell.angle_alpha   90.00
_cell.angle_beta   90.00
_cell.angle_gamma   90.00
#
_symmetry.space_group_name_H-M   'P 1'
#
loop_
_entity.id
_entity.type
_entity.pdbx_description
1 polymer ?
#
loop_
_entity_poly.entity_id
_entity_poly.type
_entity_poly.pdbx_seq_one_letter_code
_entity_poly.pdbx_strand_id
1 'polypeptide(L)'
;MPESSPLPPPRRSWWTRLLLSLAAGIGSAVLVAIALAIFDLYLTGHGLRRLSAPLVNWPGAGIHLSLADVIFLAAAALAATITWRRTAGGGA
;
A
#
# COMPACT_ATOMS: atom_id res chain seq x y z
N MET A 1 -24.20 42.85 -22.12
CA MET A 1 -24.25 41.45 -21.67
C MET A 1 -23.18 41.26 -20.61
N PRO A 2 -23.50 40.94 -19.35
CA PRO A 2 -22.47 40.65 -18.37
C PRO A 2 -21.91 39.25 -18.62
N GLU A 3 -20.59 39.20 -18.74
CA GLU A 3 -19.77 38.01 -18.94
C GLU A 3 -19.95 37.06 -17.74
N SER A 4 -20.50 35.87 -17.96
CA SER A 4 -20.57 34.82 -16.94
C SER A 4 -19.16 34.31 -16.69
N SER A 5 -18.53 34.79 -15.62
CA SER A 5 -17.20 34.34 -15.22
C SER A 5 -17.21 32.82 -15.04
N PRO A 6 -16.27 32.06 -15.65
CA PRO A 6 -16.21 30.62 -15.46
C PRO A 6 -15.96 30.32 -13.97
N LEU A 7 -16.78 29.45 -13.38
CA LEU A 7 -16.59 28.98 -12.02
C LEU A 7 -15.17 28.39 -11.89
N PRO A 8 -14.40 28.76 -10.85
CA PRO A 8 -13.09 28.15 -10.65
C PRO A 8 -13.25 26.63 -10.50
N PRO A 9 -12.37 25.83 -11.09
CA PRO A 9 -12.47 24.38 -11.01
C PRO A 9 -12.51 23.95 -9.53
N PRO A 10 -13.31 22.95 -9.17
CA PRO A 10 -13.43 22.50 -7.79
C PRO A 10 -12.05 22.12 -7.27
N ARG A 11 -11.56 22.89 -6.29
CA ARG A 11 -10.26 22.68 -5.65
C ARG A 11 -10.33 21.38 -4.87
N ARG A 12 -9.98 20.26 -5.51
CA ARG A 12 -10.07 18.92 -4.92
C ARG A 12 -9.30 18.92 -3.60
N SER A 13 -10.03 18.77 -2.50
CA SER A 13 -9.49 18.90 -1.16
C SER A 13 -8.31 17.95 -0.96
N TRP A 14 -7.19 18.49 -0.49
CA TRP A 14 -5.99 17.73 -0.17
C TRP A 14 -6.29 16.56 0.79
N TRP A 15 -7.25 16.74 1.70
CA TRP A 15 -7.75 15.70 2.58
C TRP A 15 -8.36 14.52 1.84
N THR A 16 -9.16 14.76 0.80
CA THR A 16 -9.77 13.70 0.00
C THR A 16 -8.70 12.87 -0.72
N ARG A 17 -7.63 13.50 -1.21
CA ARG A 17 -6.49 12.79 -1.83
C ARG A 17 -5.77 11.89 -0.81
N LEU A 18 -5.58 12.41 0.41
CA LEU A 18 -4.91 11.71 1.49
C LEU A 18 -5.71 10.49 1.94
N LEU A 19 -7.02 10.65 2.17
CA LEU A 19 -7.92 9.56 2.53
C LEU A 19 -7.99 8.47 1.46
N LEU A 20 -8.08 8.85 0.19
CA LEU A 20 -8.08 7.89 -0.92
C LEU A 20 -6.76 7.12 -1.02
N SER A 21 -5.63 7.79 -0.82
CA SER A 21 -4.31 7.15 -0.85
C SER A 21 -4.11 6.20 0.33
N LEU A 22 -4.59 6.59 1.50
CA LEU A 22 -4.58 5.75 2.70
C LEU A 22 -5.47 4.51 2.52
N ALA A 23 -6.71 4.70 2.05
CA ALA A 23 -7.65 3.61 1.80
C ALA A 23 -7.10 2.63 0.74
N ALA A 24 -6.48 3.13 -0.33
CA ALA A 24 -5.84 2.29 -1.34
C ALA A 24 -4.64 1.53 -0.77
N GLY A 25 -3.83 2.15 0.09
CA GLY A 25 -2.74 1.50 0.81
C GLY A 25 -3.25 0.35 1.69
N ILE A 26 -4.29 0.61 2.50
CA ILE A 26 -4.92 -0.41 3.36
C ILE A 26 -5.52 -1.55 2.52
N GLY A 27 -6.26 -1.23 1.45
CA GLY A 27 -6.84 -2.26 0.58
C GLY A 27 -5.78 -3.13 -0.09
N SER A 28 -4.70 -2.52 -0.59
CA SER A 28 -3.58 -3.28 -1.15
C SER A 28 -2.87 -4.14 -0.11
N ALA A 29 -2.68 -3.61 1.09
CA ALA A 29 -2.09 -4.34 2.21
C ALA A 29 -2.89 -5.61 2.54
N VAL A 30 -4.22 -5.49 2.65
CA VAL A 30 -5.10 -6.65 2.90
C VAL A 30 -4.97 -7.71 1.81
N LEU A 31 -5.00 -7.32 0.53
CA LEU A 31 -4.83 -8.25 -0.59
C LEU A 31 -3.49 -8.99 -0.56
N VAL A 32 -2.41 -8.25 -0.28
CA VAL A 32 -1.06 -8.82 -0.21
C VAL A 32 -0.92 -9.75 0.99
N ALA A 33 -1.49 -9.40 2.14
CA ALA A 33 -1.53 -10.28 3.31
C ALA A 33 -2.25 -11.59 3.01
N ILE A 34 -3.40 -11.54 2.32
CA ILE A 34 -4.13 -12.74 1.90
C ILE A 34 -3.28 -13.58 0.94
N ALA A 35 -2.67 -12.96 -0.06
CA ALA A 35 -1.82 -13.66 -1.04
C ALA A 35 -0.60 -14.32 -0.37
N LEU A 36 0.06 -13.60 0.54
CA LEU A 36 1.18 -14.13 1.32
C LEU A 36 0.74 -15.29 2.21
N ALA A 37 -0.41 -15.20 2.87
CA ALA A 37 -0.94 -16.28 3.70
C ALA A 37 -1.23 -17.54 2.87
N ILE A 38 -1.85 -17.40 1.69
CA ILE A 38 -2.10 -18.52 0.76
C ILE A 38 -0.77 -19.14 0.32
N PHE A 39 0.21 -18.32 -0.06
CA PHE A 39 1.50 -18.80 -0.51
C PHE A 39 2.28 -19.50 0.61
N ASP A 40 2.21 -18.98 1.84
CA ASP A 40 2.87 -19.59 3.00
C ASP A 40 2.23 -20.95 3.34
N LEU A 41 0.91 -21.08 3.20
CA LEU A 41 0.20 -22.36 3.31
C LEU A 41 0.67 -23.35 2.24
N TYR A 42 0.79 -22.88 1.00
CA TYR A 42 1.27 -23.69 -0.12
C TYR A 42 2.70 -24.20 0.12
N LEU A 43 3.62 -23.32 0.53
CA LEU A 43 5.00 -23.68 0.84
C LEU A 43 5.08 -24.67 2.00
N THR A 44 4.32 -24.41 3.07
CA THR A 44 4.28 -25.30 4.24
C THR A 44 3.75 -26.68 3.86
N GLY A 45 2.73 -26.76 3.01
CA GLY A 45 2.19 -28.02 2.49
C GLY A 45 3.17 -28.82 1.63
N HIS A 46 4.18 -28.17 1.03
CA HIS A 46 5.22 -28.80 0.23
C HIS A 46 6.56 -28.97 0.99
N GLY A 47 6.61 -28.70 2.29
CA GLY A 47 7.83 -28.79 3.10
C GLY A 47 8.88 -27.72 2.78
N LEU A 48 8.51 -26.67 2.04
CA LEU A 48 9.39 -25.57 1.68
C LEU A 48 9.43 -24.51 2.79
N ARG A 49 10.49 -23.70 2.80
CA ARG A 49 10.70 -22.66 3.83
C ARG A 49 9.65 -21.56 3.70
N ARG A 50 8.93 -21.31 4.79
CA ARG A 50 7.91 -20.25 4.92
C ARG A 50 8.49 -18.85 4.64
N LEU A 51 7.70 -18.00 3.96
CA LEU A 51 7.98 -16.58 3.74
C LEU A 51 7.92 -15.79 5.05
N SER A 52 7.10 -16.25 5.99
CA SER A 52 6.97 -15.69 7.34
C SER A 52 8.15 -16.07 8.25
N ALA A 53 9.07 -16.92 7.78
CA ALA A 53 10.27 -17.24 8.56
C ALA A 53 11.14 -16.00 8.70
N PRO A 54 11.75 -15.77 9.89
CA PRO A 54 12.60 -14.60 10.11
C PRO A 54 13.81 -14.64 9.18
N LEU A 55 14.00 -13.54 8.44
CA LEU A 55 15.16 -13.29 7.59
C LEU A 55 16.25 -12.58 8.37
N VAL A 56 15.87 -11.56 9.13
CA VAL A 56 16.74 -10.87 10.08
C VAL A 56 16.15 -11.07 11.46
N ASN A 57 16.95 -11.64 12.36
CA ASN A 57 16.60 -11.82 13.76
C ASN A 57 17.64 -11.08 14.60
N TRP A 58 17.23 -9.99 15.25
CA TRP A 58 18.08 -9.25 16.20
C TRP A 58 17.45 -9.28 17.60
N PRO A 59 17.82 -10.28 18.43
CA PRO A 59 17.16 -10.52 19.71
C PRO A 59 17.30 -9.36 20.69
N GLY A 60 18.45 -8.66 20.68
CA GLY A 60 18.71 -7.52 21.58
C GLY A 60 17.84 -6.29 21.33
N ALA A 61 17.19 -6.19 20.16
CA ALA A 61 16.30 -5.10 19.80
C ALA A 61 14.84 -5.55 19.59
N GLY A 62 14.53 -6.84 19.77
CA GLY A 62 13.19 -7.40 19.52
C GLY A 62 12.75 -7.35 18.05
N ILE A 63 13.69 -7.21 17.11
CA ILE A 63 13.38 -7.05 15.69
C ILE A 63 13.37 -8.43 15.02
N HIS A 64 12.18 -8.82 14.53
CA HIS A 64 11.96 -10.00 13.71
C HIS A 64 11.42 -9.55 12.35
N LEU A 65 12.31 -9.45 11.36
CA LEU A 65 11.92 -9.05 10.02
C LEU A 65 11.77 -10.30 9.15
N SER A 66 10.56 -10.59 8.67
CA SER A 66 10.28 -11.67 7.72
C SER A 66 10.25 -11.17 6.28
N LEU A 67 10.33 -12.09 5.29
CA LEU A 67 10.19 -11.71 3.88
C LEU A 67 8.79 -11.18 3.60
N ALA A 68 7.79 -11.75 4.27
CA ALA A 68 6.39 -11.36 4.17
C ALA A 68 6.19 -9.89 4.56
N ASP A 69 6.81 -9.43 5.66
CA ASP A 69 6.69 -8.04 6.11
C ASP A 69 7.27 -7.05 5.09
N VAL A 70 8.40 -7.40 4.48
CA VAL A 70 9.04 -6.57 3.44
C VAL A 70 8.16 -6.46 2.20
N ILE A 71 7.62 -7.58 1.72
CA ILE A 71 6.73 -7.60 0.55
C ILE A 71 5.45 -6.79 0.83
N PHE A 72 4.86 -6.99 2.01
CA PHE A 72 3.68 -6.27 2.45
C PHE A 72 3.92 -4.76 2.51
N LEU A 73 5.01 -4.33 3.15
CA LEU A 73 5.34 -2.91 3.28
C LEU A 73 5.64 -2.26 1.92
N ALA A 74 6.39 -2.96 1.06
CA ALA A 74 6.70 -2.49 -0.29
C ALA A 74 5.43 -2.31 -1.13
N ALA A 75 4.51 -3.28 -1.08
CA ALA A 75 3.26 -3.20 -1.82
C ALA A 75 2.34 -2.08 -1.30
N ALA A 76 2.22 -1.92 0.02
CA ALA A 76 1.46 -0.83 0.63
C ALA A 76 2.03 0.54 0.24
N ALA A 77 3.36 0.70 0.29
CA ALA A 77 4.05 1.93 -0.10
C ALA A 77 3.87 2.24 -1.59
N LEU A 78 3.97 1.24 -2.47
CA LEU A 78 3.74 1.39 -3.90
C LEU A 78 2.28 1.79 -4.20
N ALA A 79 1.30 1.11 -3.58
CA ALA A 79 -0.11 1.42 -3.75
C ALA A 79 -0.44 2.85 -3.31
N ALA A 80 0.08 3.28 -2.16
CA ALA A 80 -0.08 4.65 -1.67
C ALA A 80 0.57 5.66 -2.62
N THR A 81 1.79 5.40 -3.10
CA THR A 81 2.53 6.30 -4.00
C THR A 81 1.85 6.42 -5.37
N ILE A 82 1.38 5.31 -5.94
CA ILE A 82 0.66 5.29 -7.22
C ILE A 82 -0.66 6.05 -7.10
N THR A 83 -1.41 5.83 -6.02
CA THR A 83 -2.68 6.51 -5.78
C THR A 83 -2.47 8.00 -5.58
N TRP A 84 -1.43 8.40 -4.84
CA TRP A 84 -1.06 9.80 -4.70
C TRP A 84 -0.70 10.42 -6.05
N ARG A 85 0.14 9.77 -6.87
CA ARG A 85 0.50 10.28 -8.21
C ARG A 85 -0.71 10.41 -9.13
N ARG A 86 -1.59 9.41 -9.17
CA ARG A 86 -2.81 9.45 -10.00
C ARG A 86 -3.78 10.52 -9.54
N THR A 87 -3.91 10.71 -8.23
CA THR A 87 -4.75 11.79 -7.71
C THR A 87 -4.09 13.15 -7.84
N ALA A 88 -2.75 13.23 -7.88
CA ALA A 88 -1.92 14.43 -8.05
C ALA A 88 -1.91 14.96 -9.49
N GLY A 89 -1.82 14.07 -10.50
CA GLY A 89 -1.66 14.41 -11.92
C GLY A 89 -2.92 14.86 -12.68
N GLY A 90 -4.09 14.96 -12.04
CA GLY A 90 -5.33 15.43 -12.68
C GLY A 90 -5.46 16.97 -12.76
N GLY A 91 -4.34 17.68 -12.89
CA GLY A 91 -4.29 19.14 -12.88
C GLY A 91 -3.12 19.67 -13.72
N ALA A 92 -2.99 19.13 -14.94
CA ALA A 92 -2.23 19.75 -16.02
C ALA A 92 -3.23 20.15 -17.11
#